data_AF-A0A8S3HZN0-F1
#
_entry.id   AF-A0A8S3HZN0-F1
#
_cell.length_a   1.000
_cell.length_b   1.000
_cell.length_c   1.000
_cell.angle_alpha   90.00
_cell.angle_beta   90.00
_cell.angle_gamma   90.00
#
_symmetry.space_group_name_H-M   'P 1'
#
loop_
_entity.id
_entity.type
_entity.pdbx_description
1 polymer ?
#
loop_
_entity_poly.entity_id
_entity_poly.type
_entity_poly.pdbx_seq_one_letter_code
_entity_poly.pdbx_strand_id
1 'polypeptide(L)'
;MDGSFLELNSEKVEGEVEEYLREIFKIKKQFTNLVKKKKLELANKVMERRKARGKKRMEDEAGGDASGADADAVEKDEDERELEKLEKNDPEMLRICTVILDQLDTFKEHLPVISILCNPGIRPRHWEKMSTIFERNLKPDTGTTLRKVLQLGLEPYMEQFEVVSAGASK
;
A
#
# COMPACT_ATOMS: atom_id res chain seq x y z
N MET A 1 21.52 4.95 8.48
CA MET A 1 22.01 3.61 8.85
C MET A 1 21.68 2.72 7.68
N ASP A 2 22.60 2.61 6.72
CA ASP A 2 22.48 1.56 5.71
C ASP A 2 23.27 0.37 6.28
N GLY A 3 22.58 -0.71 6.63
CA GLY A 3 23.23 -1.92 7.15
C GLY A 3 24.21 -2.54 6.15
N SER A 4 25.06 -3.46 6.61
CA SER A 4 26.01 -4.18 5.75
C SER A 4 25.27 -5.04 4.73
N PHE A 5 25.53 -4.86 3.42
CA PHE A 5 24.83 -5.60 2.37
C PHE A 5 24.99 -7.12 2.51
N LEU A 6 26.20 -7.60 2.83
CA LEU A 6 26.45 -9.04 2.97
C LEU A 6 25.86 -9.67 4.24
N GLU A 7 25.35 -8.86 5.17
CA GLU A 7 24.65 -9.35 6.37
C GLU A 7 23.15 -9.56 6.12
N LEU A 8 22.64 -9.18 4.95
CA LEU A 8 21.24 -9.40 4.60
C LEU A 8 20.96 -10.88 4.39
N ASN A 9 19.83 -11.34 4.96
CA ASN A 9 19.34 -12.69 4.80
C ASN A 9 17.96 -12.64 4.13
N SER A 10 17.84 -13.24 2.94
CA SER A 10 16.61 -13.14 2.14
C SER A 10 15.41 -13.75 2.84
N GLU A 11 15.55 -14.93 3.46
CA GLU A 11 14.44 -15.61 4.13
C GLU A 11 13.92 -14.80 5.32
N LYS A 12 14.82 -14.22 6.11
CA LYS A 12 14.47 -13.36 7.23
C LYS A 12 13.75 -12.09 6.75
N VAL A 13 14.31 -11.42 5.75
CA VAL A 13 13.71 -10.20 5.19
C VAL A 13 12.35 -10.49 4.57
N GLU A 14 12.21 -11.60 3.85
CA GLU A 14 10.93 -12.04 3.28
C GLU A 14 9.90 -12.30 4.38
N GLY A 15 10.28 -12.99 5.47
CA GLY A 15 9.41 -13.21 6.62
C GLY A 15 8.92 -11.91 7.27
N GLU A 16 9.81 -10.93 7.46
CA GLU A 16 9.45 -9.60 7.97
C GLU A 16 8.50 -8.85 7.03
N VAL A 17 8.76 -8.88 5.71
CA VAL A 17 7.89 -8.27 4.70
C VAL A 17 6.49 -8.89 4.71
N GLU A 18 6.40 -10.22 4.80
CA GLU A 18 5.11 -10.89 4.91
C GLU A 18 4.36 -10.55 6.19
N GLU A 19 5.07 -10.40 7.31
CA GLU A 19 4.48 -9.96 8.57
C GLU A 19 3.89 -8.55 8.43
N TYR A 20 4.66 -7.61 7.88
CA TYR A 20 4.17 -6.27 7.61
C TYR A 20 2.98 -6.25 6.67
N LEU A 21 2.99 -7.04 5.59
CA LEU A 21 1.83 -7.17 4.71
C LEU A 21 0.60 -7.64 5.49
N ARG A 22 0.71 -8.70 6.29
CA ARG A 22 -0.41 -9.22 7.11
C ARG A 22 -0.94 -8.17 8.07
N GLU A 23 -0.08 -7.39 8.72
CA GLU A 23 -0.47 -6.33 9.64
C GLU A 23 -1.18 -5.18 8.92
N ILE A 24 -0.63 -4.69 7.81
CA ILE A 24 -1.23 -3.60 7.03
C ILE A 24 -2.58 -4.04 6.44
N PHE A 25 -2.71 -5.29 5.99
CA PHE A 25 -4.01 -5.82 5.55
C PHE A 25 -5.04 -5.86 6.68
N LYS A 26 -4.64 -6.25 7.90
CA LYS A 26 -5.53 -6.21 9.07
C LYS A 26 -5.98 -4.78 9.37
N ILE A 27 -5.06 -3.82 9.35
CA ILE A 27 -5.36 -2.40 9.58
C ILE A 27 -6.30 -1.87 8.49
N LYS A 28 -6.00 -2.12 7.20
CA LYS A 28 -6.86 -1.74 6.07
C LYS A 28 -8.27 -2.31 6.21
N LYS A 29 -8.41 -3.56 6.66
CA LYS A 29 -9.71 -4.20 6.91
C LYS A 29 -10.47 -3.52 8.05
N GLN A 30 -9.82 -3.22 9.18
CA GLN A 30 -10.45 -2.51 10.30
C GLN A 30 -10.96 -1.13 9.86
N PHE A 31 -10.11 -0.37 9.17
CA PHE A 31 -10.44 0.92 8.60
C PHE A 31 -11.60 0.85 7.60
N THR A 32 -11.60 -0.13 6.71
CA THR A 32 -12.70 -0.34 5.75
C THR A 32 -14.02 -0.60 6.49
N ASN A 33 -13.99 -1.40 7.56
CA ASN A 33 -15.18 -1.68 8.36
C ASN A 33 -15.69 -0.44 9.10
N LEU A 34 -14.79 0.39 9.65
CA LEU A 34 -15.16 1.65 10.30
C LEU A 34 -15.85 2.61 9.31
N VAL A 35 -15.31 2.72 8.09
CA VAL A 35 -15.90 3.58 7.04
C VAL A 35 -17.26 3.07 6.61
N LYS A 36 -17.40 1.76 6.40
CA LYS A 36 -18.70 1.13 6.07
C LYS A 36 -19.74 1.38 7.16
N LYS A 37 -19.36 1.23 8.43
CA LYS A 37 -20.25 1.50 9.57
C LYS A 37 -20.69 2.97 9.60
N LYS A 38 -19.74 3.90 9.44
CA LYS A 38 -20.02 5.35 9.41
C LYS A 38 -20.94 5.73 8.24
N LYS A 39 -20.67 5.20 7.04
CA LYS A 39 -21.54 5.39 5.85
C LYS A 39 -22.97 4.92 6.12
N LEU A 40 -23.15 3.73 6.69
CA LEU A 40 -24.46 3.18 7.01
C LEU A 40 -25.21 4.02 8.04
N GLU A 41 -24.54 4.45 9.11
CA GLU A 41 -25.14 5.30 10.13
C GLU A 41 -25.60 6.64 9.54
N LEU A 42 -24.77 7.24 8.70
CA LEU A 42 -25.04 8.52 8.08
C LEU A 42 -26.16 8.43 7.04
N ALA A 43 -26.18 7.36 6.24
CA ALA A 43 -27.27 7.06 5.31
C ALA A 43 -28.61 6.92 6.04
N ASN A 44 -28.65 6.21 7.18
CA ASN A 44 -29.85 6.09 8.00
C ASN A 44 -30.31 7.46 8.55
N LYS A 45 -29.38 8.27 9.07
CA LYS A 45 -29.68 9.63 9.56
C LYS A 45 -30.27 10.52 8.47
N VAL A 46 -29.65 10.53 7.29
CA VAL A 46 -30.12 11.28 6.12
C VAL A 46 -31.52 10.82 5.69
N MET A 47 -31.76 9.51 5.64
CA MET A 47 -33.06 8.94 5.29
C MET A 47 -34.16 9.37 6.26
N GLU A 48 -33.93 9.28 7.57
CA GLU A 48 -34.93 9.67 8.58
C GLU A 48 -35.21 11.19 8.55
N ARG A 49 -34.18 12.02 8.35
CA ARG A 49 -34.36 13.47 8.16
C ARG A 49 -35.17 13.79 6.91
N ARG A 50 -34.94 13.10 5.79
CA ARG A 50 -35.71 13.28 4.55
C ARG A 50 -37.19 12.90 4.73
N LYS A 51 -37.47 11.79 5.44
CA LYS A 51 -38.84 11.41 5.80
C LYS A 51 -39.51 12.46 6.68
N ALA A 52 -38.83 12.96 7.72
CA ALA A 52 -39.35 13.99 8.61
C ALA A 52 -39.65 15.30 7.86
N ARG A 53 -38.75 15.73 6.96
CA ARG A 53 -38.96 16.90 6.07
C ARG A 53 -40.18 16.70 5.16
N GLY A 54 -40.32 15.52 4.56
CA GLY A 54 -41.47 15.18 3.72
C GLY A 54 -42.80 15.20 4.49
N LYS A 55 -42.83 14.63 5.70
CA LYS A 55 -44.02 14.62 6.55
C LYS A 55 -44.45 16.04 6.95
N LYS A 56 -43.49 16.90 7.34
CA LYS A 56 -43.77 18.30 7.70
C LYS A 56 -44.38 19.08 6.52
N ARG A 57 -43.85 18.89 5.30
CA ARG A 57 -44.40 19.55 4.09
C ARG A 57 -45.84 19.12 3.80
N MET A 58 -46.16 17.83 3.97
CA MET A 58 -47.54 17.34 3.81
C MET A 58 -48.50 17.91 4.86
N GLU A 59 -48.04 18.11 6.10
CA GLU A 59 -48.83 18.75 7.17
C GLU A 59 -49.04 20.25 6.90
N ASP A 60 -48.00 20.96 6.44
CA ASP A 60 -48.07 22.39 6.09
C ASP A 60 -48.96 22.63 4.85
N GLU A 61 -48.90 21.78 3.82
CA GLU A 61 -49.74 21.87 2.61
C GLU A 61 -51.22 21.57 2.88
N ALA A 62 -51.53 20.73 3.88
CA ALA A 62 -52.91 20.45 4.30
C ALA A 62 -53.55 21.62 5.09
N GLY A 63 -52.74 22.56 5.60
CA GLY A 63 -53.17 23.71 6.42
C GLY A 63 -53.67 24.93 5.65
N GLY A 64 -53.51 24.99 4.33
CA GLY A 64 -54.16 25.98 3.46
C GLY A 64 -53.73 27.44 3.64
N ASP A 65 -52.49 27.77 3.31
CA ASP A 65 -52.14 29.11 2.79
C ASP A 65 -51.16 28.95 1.63
N ALA A 66 -51.65 29.17 0.41
CA ALA A 66 -50.91 29.04 -0.83
C ALA A 66 -50.29 30.39 -1.23
N SER A 67 -49.45 30.97 -0.38
CA SER A 67 -48.50 31.99 -0.83
C SER A 67 -47.22 31.29 -1.28
N GLY A 68 -47.12 31.05 -2.59
CA GLY A 68 -45.94 30.50 -3.23
C GLY A 68 -44.71 31.38 -2.97
N ALA A 69 -43.63 30.76 -2.52
CA ALA A 69 -42.29 31.32 -2.58
C ALA A 69 -41.28 30.17 -2.77
N ASP A 70 -40.61 30.24 -3.91
CA ASP A 70 -39.35 29.62 -4.33
C ASP A 70 -39.07 28.14 -3.99
N ALA A 71 -39.14 27.34 -5.05
CA ALA A 71 -38.31 26.17 -5.22
C ALA A 71 -36.86 26.62 -5.44
N ASP A 72 -35.98 26.58 -4.44
CA ASP A 72 -34.57 26.44 -4.76
C ASP A 72 -33.70 25.96 -3.61
N ALA A 73 -32.84 24.99 -3.93
CA ALA A 73 -31.81 24.36 -3.09
C ALA A 73 -32.22 24.08 -1.62
N VAL A 74 -32.73 22.87 -1.34
CA VAL A 74 -32.56 22.30 0.00
C VAL A 74 -31.05 22.22 0.22
N GLU A 75 -30.52 23.14 1.03
CA GLU A 75 -29.11 23.14 1.38
C GLU A 75 -28.78 21.75 1.93
N LYS A 76 -27.86 21.05 1.27
CA LYS A 76 -27.42 19.73 1.74
C LYS A 76 -26.96 19.90 3.18
N ASP A 77 -27.62 19.20 4.09
CA ASP A 77 -27.23 19.25 5.48
C ASP A 77 -25.82 18.65 5.67
N GLU A 78 -25.24 18.89 6.83
CA GLU A 78 -23.87 18.44 7.13
C GLU A 78 -23.72 16.91 6.99
N ASP A 79 -24.74 16.15 7.38
CA ASP A 79 -24.76 14.69 7.28
C ASP A 79 -24.78 14.25 5.80
N GLU A 80 -25.58 14.91 4.95
CA GLU A 80 -25.63 14.66 3.50
C GLU A 80 -24.30 15.01 2.81
N ARG A 81 -23.67 16.12 3.18
CA ARG A 81 -22.36 16.53 2.66
C ARG A 81 -21.25 15.57 3.07
N GLU A 82 -21.27 15.08 4.31
CA GLU A 82 -20.29 14.11 4.80
C GLU A 82 -20.48 12.72 4.14
N LEU A 83 -21.72 12.28 3.92
CA LEU A 83 -22.01 11.01 3.23
C LEU A 83 -21.50 11.04 1.80
N GLU A 84 -21.81 12.12 1.07
CA GLU A 84 -21.34 12.32 -0.30
C GLU A 84 -19.81 12.36 -0.38
N LYS A 85 -19.13 13.01 0.59
CA LYS A 85 -17.66 13.01 0.67
C LYS A 85 -17.10 11.61 0.84
N LEU A 86 -17.69 10.81 1.73
CA LEU A 86 -17.27 9.42 1.97
C LEU A 86 -17.59 8.51 0.79
N GLU A 87 -18.65 8.78 0.02
CA GLU A 87 -19.01 8.03 -1.19
C GLU A 87 -18.09 8.34 -2.37
N LYS A 88 -17.70 9.60 -2.54
CA LYS A 88 -16.87 10.05 -3.66
C LYS A 88 -15.38 9.84 -3.45
N ASN A 89 -14.91 9.93 -2.21
CA ASN A 89 -13.49 9.87 -1.89
C ASN A 89 -13.20 8.72 -0.92
N ASP A 90 -12.15 7.98 -1.22
CA ASP A 90 -11.58 7.05 -0.25
C ASP A 90 -10.95 7.84 0.90
N PRO A 91 -11.23 7.44 2.16
CA PRO A 91 -10.58 8.05 3.30
C PRO A 91 -9.06 7.95 3.24
N GLU A 92 -8.40 9.02 3.66
CA GLU A 92 -6.94 9.17 3.58
C GLU A 92 -6.17 8.00 4.21
N MET A 93 -6.70 7.44 5.31
CA MET A 93 -6.10 6.28 5.96
C MET A 93 -6.12 5.00 5.09
N LEU A 94 -7.11 4.81 4.21
CA LEU A 94 -7.17 3.66 3.30
C LEU A 94 -6.16 3.85 2.17
N ARG A 95 -6.02 5.10 1.71
CA ARG A 95 -5.01 5.50 0.73
C ARG A 95 -3.60 5.20 1.25
N ILE A 96 -3.30 5.59 2.49
CA ILE A 96 -2.01 5.30 3.15
C ILE A 96 -1.77 3.78 3.22
N CYS A 97 -2.76 2.99 3.66
CA CYS A 97 -2.61 1.54 3.67
C CYS A 97 -2.31 0.97 2.29
N THR A 98 -2.98 1.44 1.23
CA THR A 98 -2.71 1.01 -0.14
C THR A 98 -1.29 1.38 -0.57
N VAL A 99 -0.83 2.61 -0.32
CA VAL A 99 0.54 3.03 -0.64
C VAL A 99 1.58 2.15 0.04
N ILE A 100 1.38 1.80 1.32
CA ILE A 100 2.32 0.93 2.04
C ILE A 100 2.30 -0.49 1.46
N LEU A 101 1.13 -1.04 1.13
CA LEU A 101 1.02 -2.35 0.48
C LEU A 101 1.76 -2.36 -0.86
N ASP A 102 1.55 -1.35 -1.70
CA ASP A 102 2.21 -1.23 -2.99
C ASP A 102 3.75 -1.14 -2.84
N GLN A 103 4.22 -0.37 -1.84
CA GLN A 103 5.66 -0.27 -1.54
C GLN A 103 6.26 -1.60 -1.08
N LEU A 104 5.54 -2.36 -0.25
CA LEU A 104 5.98 -3.68 0.20
C LEU A 104 5.99 -4.68 -0.96
N ASP A 105 5.00 -4.62 -1.86
CA ASP A 105 4.94 -5.47 -3.04
C ASP A 105 6.07 -5.13 -4.03
N THR A 106 6.36 -3.85 -4.27
CA THR A 106 7.54 -3.46 -5.07
C THR A 106 8.85 -3.89 -4.40
N PHE A 107 8.95 -3.79 -3.07
CA PHE A 107 10.16 -4.22 -2.37
C PHE A 107 10.43 -5.72 -2.53
N LYS A 108 9.39 -6.56 -2.63
CA LYS A 108 9.54 -8.01 -2.86
C LYS A 108 10.27 -8.33 -4.15
N GLU A 109 10.16 -7.49 -5.18
CA GLU A 109 10.87 -7.66 -6.45
C GLU A 109 12.40 -7.61 -6.28
N HIS A 110 12.90 -7.07 -5.17
CA HIS A 110 14.32 -7.00 -4.84
C HIS A 110 14.83 -8.19 -4.01
N LEU A 111 13.94 -9.06 -3.49
CA LEU A 111 14.33 -10.24 -2.72
C LEU A 111 15.27 -11.20 -3.49
N PRO A 112 15.07 -11.46 -4.80
CA PRO A 112 16.01 -12.30 -5.56
C PRO A 112 17.44 -11.75 -5.56
N VAL A 113 17.62 -10.43 -5.59
CA VAL A 113 18.94 -9.79 -5.52
C VAL A 113 19.61 -10.11 -4.19
N ILE A 114 18.87 -10.02 -3.08
CA ILE A 114 19.37 -10.36 -1.74
C ILE A 114 19.68 -11.86 -1.67
N SER A 115 18.76 -12.73 -2.09
CA SER A 115 18.94 -14.18 -2.07
C SER A 115 20.18 -14.63 -2.84
N ILE A 116 20.40 -14.06 -4.03
CA ILE A 116 21.49 -14.45 -4.91
C ILE A 116 22.82 -13.87 -4.45
N LEU A 117 22.90 -12.56 -4.17
CA LEU A 117 24.17 -11.87 -3.91
C LEU A 117 24.60 -11.91 -2.43
N CYS A 118 23.66 -12.09 -1.50
CA CYS A 118 23.95 -12.22 -0.07
C CYS A 118 24.00 -13.69 0.38
N ASN A 119 24.11 -14.63 -0.57
CA ASN A 119 24.29 -16.04 -0.26
C ASN A 119 25.61 -16.26 0.53
N PRO A 120 25.55 -16.81 1.75
CA PRO A 120 26.73 -17.01 2.59
C PRO A 120 27.74 -18.02 2.03
N GLY A 121 27.37 -18.82 1.03
CA GLY A 121 28.26 -19.72 0.29
C GLY A 121 29.18 -18.99 -0.70
N ILE A 122 28.91 -17.72 -1.02
CA ILE A 122 29.71 -16.95 -1.96
C ILE A 122 31.13 -16.72 -1.40
N ARG A 123 32.13 -16.83 -2.27
CA ARG A 123 33.57 -16.76 -1.98
C ARG A 123 34.24 -15.91 -3.07
N PRO A 124 35.50 -15.46 -2.91
CA PRO A 124 36.18 -14.61 -3.90
C PRO A 124 36.07 -15.10 -5.35
N ARG A 125 36.28 -16.39 -5.60
CA ARG A 125 36.12 -17.02 -6.94
C ARG A 125 34.73 -16.84 -7.57
N HIS A 126 33.67 -16.74 -6.77
CA HIS A 126 32.30 -16.56 -7.26
C HIS A 126 32.07 -15.09 -7.63
N TRP A 127 32.58 -14.16 -6.83
CA TRP A 127 32.57 -12.72 -7.14
C TRP A 127 33.35 -12.40 -8.41
N GLU A 128 34.48 -13.06 -8.63
CA GLU A 128 35.25 -12.94 -9.88
C GLU A 128 34.41 -13.36 -11.09
N LYS A 129 33.71 -14.52 -11.02
CA LYS A 129 32.80 -14.96 -12.09
C LYS A 129 31.68 -13.97 -12.36
N MET A 130 31.01 -13.49 -11.31
CA MET A 130 29.93 -12.50 -11.46
C MET A 130 30.45 -11.16 -11.99
N SER A 131 31.64 -10.74 -11.58
CA SER A 131 32.28 -9.50 -12.09
C SER A 131 32.68 -9.63 -13.56
N THR A 132 33.10 -10.82 -14.00
CA THR A 132 33.35 -11.11 -15.42
C THR A 132 32.06 -11.03 -16.24
N ILE A 133 30.96 -11.60 -15.74
CA ILE A 133 29.64 -11.54 -16.40
C ILE A 133 29.14 -10.08 -16.49
N PHE A 134 29.33 -9.29 -15.42
CA PHE A 134 28.90 -7.90 -15.34
C PHE A 134 29.88 -6.91 -16.01
N GLU A 135 31.04 -7.39 -16.44
CA GLU A 135 32.17 -6.60 -16.99
C GLU A 135 32.69 -5.48 -16.06
N ARG A 136 32.30 -5.52 -14.79
CA ARG A 136 32.67 -4.55 -13.76
C ARG A 136 32.79 -5.25 -12.41
N ASN A 137 33.58 -4.67 -11.51
CA ASN A 137 33.73 -5.22 -10.16
C ASN A 137 32.39 -5.16 -9.42
N LEU A 138 31.84 -6.33 -9.11
CA LEU A 138 30.58 -6.49 -8.38
C LEU A 138 30.79 -6.78 -6.89
N LYS A 139 32.02 -7.09 -6.47
CA LYS A 139 32.30 -7.53 -5.11
C LYS A 139 31.91 -6.42 -4.11
N PRO A 140 30.98 -6.69 -3.18
CA PRO A 140 30.59 -5.72 -2.17
C PRO A 140 31.76 -5.33 -1.26
N ASP A 141 31.79 -4.06 -0.89
CA ASP A 141 32.70 -3.48 0.10
C ASP A 141 31.93 -2.98 1.35
N THR A 142 32.64 -2.41 2.32
CA THR A 142 32.06 -1.88 3.57
C THR A 142 31.06 -0.75 3.35
N GLY A 143 31.09 -0.09 2.19
CA GLY A 143 30.16 0.96 1.81
C GLY A 143 29.03 0.48 0.91
N THR A 144 28.98 -0.82 0.57
CA THR A 144 27.99 -1.38 -0.32
C THR A 144 26.68 -1.59 0.43
N THR A 145 25.60 -1.06 -0.12
CA THR A 145 24.25 -1.11 0.45
C THR A 145 23.31 -1.69 -0.61
N LEU A 146 22.18 -2.26 -0.19
CA LEU A 146 21.18 -2.79 -1.12
C LEU A 146 20.76 -1.73 -2.14
N ARG A 147 20.55 -0.48 -1.70
CA ARG A 147 20.22 0.65 -2.58
C ARG A 147 21.25 0.84 -3.69
N LYS A 148 22.55 0.81 -3.36
CA LYS A 148 23.62 0.96 -4.36
C LYS A 148 23.64 -0.20 -5.35
N VAL A 149 23.43 -1.43 -4.87
CA VAL A 149 23.40 -2.63 -5.71
C VAL A 149 22.21 -2.59 -6.68
N LEU A 150 21.02 -2.19 -6.22
CA LEU A 150 19.84 -2.05 -7.08
C LEU A 150 20.01 -0.98 -8.16
N GLN A 151 20.80 0.07 -7.90
CA GLN A 151 21.12 1.11 -8.89
C GLN A 151 22.08 0.64 -10.00
N LEU A 152 22.69 -0.54 -9.87
CA LEU A 152 23.60 -1.08 -10.88
C LEU A 152 22.87 -1.66 -12.10
N GLY A 153 21.54 -1.85 -12.04
CA GLY A 153 20.75 -2.39 -13.13
C GLY A 153 21.13 -3.85 -13.45
N LEU A 154 21.11 -4.71 -12.43
CA LEU A 154 21.61 -6.10 -12.53
C LEU A 154 20.59 -7.06 -13.16
N GLU A 155 19.37 -6.62 -13.41
CA GLU A 155 18.25 -7.42 -13.90
C GLU A 155 18.61 -8.33 -15.10
N PRO A 156 19.35 -7.86 -16.12
CA PRO A 156 19.71 -8.71 -17.27
C PRO A 156 20.66 -9.86 -16.95
N TYR A 157 21.34 -9.80 -15.80
CA TYR A 157 22.39 -10.75 -15.40
C TYR A 157 21.94 -11.69 -14.28
N MET A 158 20.75 -11.46 -13.69
CA MET A 158 20.30 -12.17 -12.49
C MET A 158 20.22 -13.70 -12.68
N GLU A 159 19.78 -14.18 -13.83
CA GLU A 159 19.72 -15.62 -14.14
C GLU A 159 21.13 -16.25 -14.13
N GLN A 160 22.13 -15.56 -14.69
CA GLN A 160 23.51 -16.04 -14.68
C GLN A 160 24.11 -15.99 -13.27
N PHE A 161 23.80 -14.95 -12.49
CA PHE A 161 24.22 -14.84 -11.10
C PHE A 161 23.60 -15.92 -10.23
N GLU A 162 22.35 -16.30 -10.48
CA GLU A 162 21.67 -17.39 -9.79
C GLU A 162 22.41 -18.71 -9.96
N VAL A 163 22.85 -19.04 -11.18
CA VAL A 163 23.65 -20.26 -11.43
C VAL A 163 24.95 -20.26 -10.62
N VAL A 164 25.66 -19.13 -10.56
CA VAL A 164 26.89 -19.01 -9.78
C VAL A 164 26.60 -19.13 -8.28
N SER A 165 25.54 -18.48 -7.79
CA SER A 165 25.13 -18.49 -6.39
C SER A 165 24.67 -19.88 -5.94
N ALA A 166 23.82 -20.55 -6.72
CA ALA A 166 23.37 -21.91 -6.45
C ALA A 166 24.54 -22.91 -6.43
N GLY A 167 25.53 -22.71 -7.30
CA GLY A 167 26.77 -23.49 -7.28
C GLY A 167 27.65 -23.23 -6.06
N ALA A 168 27.50 -22.08 -5.39
CA ALA A 168 28.24 -21.73 -4.18
C ALA A 168 27.68 -22.37 -2.90
N SER A 169 26.41 -22.82 -2.94
CA SER A 169 25.74 -23.51 -1.84
C SER A 169 26.00 -25.02 -1.81
N LYS A 170 26.74 -25.54 -2.79
CA LYS A 170 27.17 -26.95 -2.88
C LYS A 170 28.62 -27.08 -2.43
#